data_AF-A0A6A8AB55-F1
#
_entry.id   AF-A0A6A8AB55-F1
#
_cell.length_a   1.000
_cell.length_b   1.000
_cell.length_c   1.000
_cell.angle_alpha   90.00
_cell.angle_beta   90.00
_cell.angle_gamma   90.00
#
_symmetry.space_group_name_H-M   'P 1'
#
loop_
_entity.id
_entity.type
_entity.pdbx_description
1 polymer ?
#
loop_
_entity_poly.entity_id
_entity_poly.type
_entity_poly.pdbx_seq_one_letter_code
_entity_poly.pdbx_strand_id
1 'polypeptide(L)'
;MTAANALVAELTLAAGSIGEMKQHQRKILVARAAAAIETQRELLDMGEGAVSLPTGIVSDLAMLRRESASLPDALAAQILRQVADEIRRLAGLVKHTI
;
A
#
# COMPACT_ATOMS: atom_id res chain seq x y z
N MET A 1 8.67 14.26 8.64
CA MET A 1 8.37 13.11 7.75
C MET A 1 7.03 12.54 8.20
N THR A 2 6.01 12.49 7.33
CA THR A 2 4.67 11.98 7.71
C THR A 2 4.68 10.45 7.77
N ALA A 3 3.79 9.84 8.55
CA ALA A 3 3.66 8.39 8.67
C ALA A 3 3.48 7.69 7.30
N ALA A 4 2.74 8.32 6.38
CA ALA A 4 2.58 7.86 5.00
C ALA A 4 3.91 7.82 4.25
N ASN A 5 4.77 8.85 4.36
CA ASN A 5 6.06 8.88 3.67
C ASN A 5 7.02 7.80 4.19
N ALA A 6 6.99 7.53 5.50
CA ALA A 6 7.79 6.45 6.09
C ALA A 6 7.34 5.07 5.57
N LEU A 7 6.03 4.84 5.48
CA LEU A 7 5.49 3.60 4.94
C LEU A 7 5.77 3.42 3.45
N VAL A 8 5.69 4.49 2.65
CA VAL A 8 6.06 4.46 1.22
C VAL A 8 7.54 4.06 1.04
N ALA A 9 8.43 4.61 1.85
CA ALA A 9 9.86 4.24 1.82
C ALA A 9 10.06 2.77 2.21
N GLU A 10 9.37 2.30 3.25
CA GLU A 10 9.40 0.90 3.67
C GLU A 10 8.90 -0.06 2.58
N LEU A 11 7.79 0.27 1.91
CA LEU A 11 7.24 -0.53 0.80
C LEU A 11 8.17 -0.54 -0.42
N THR A 12 8.82 0.59 -0.71
CA THR A 12 9.78 0.70 -1.83
C THR A 12 11.02 -0.14 -1.58
N LEU A 13 11.56 -0.09 -0.35
CA LEU A 13 12.69 -0.91 0.06
C LEU A 13 12.33 -2.41 0.05
N ALA A 14 11.17 -2.76 0.62
CA ALA A 14 10.67 -4.12 0.63
C ALA A 14 10.42 -4.68 -0.78
N ALA A 15 9.99 -3.85 -1.74
CA ALA A 15 9.89 -4.27 -3.13
C ALA A 15 11.26 -4.58 -3.77
N GLY A 16 12.34 -3.96 -3.29
CA GLY A 16 13.71 -4.25 -3.71
C GLY A 16 14.31 -5.51 -3.09
N SER A 17 13.89 -5.87 -1.87
CA SER A 17 14.42 -7.02 -1.12
C SER A 17 13.38 -8.12 -0.86
N ILE A 18 12.28 -8.15 -1.62
CA ILE A 18 11.15 -9.04 -1.32
C ILE A 18 11.58 -10.50 -1.24
N GLY A 19 12.49 -10.96 -2.12
CA GLY A 19 13.01 -12.32 -2.14
C GLY A 19 13.77 -12.73 -0.87
N GLU A 20 14.26 -11.77 -0.10
CA GLU A 20 14.94 -12.00 1.18
C GLU A 20 13.98 -11.91 2.38
N MET A 21 12.77 -11.38 2.17
CA MET A 21 11.78 -11.21 3.23
C MET A 21 11.08 -12.51 3.59
N LYS A 22 10.98 -12.79 4.90
CA LYS A 22 10.20 -13.91 5.41
C LYS A 22 8.71 -13.68 5.17
N GLN A 23 7.97 -14.76 4.95
CA GLN A 23 6.54 -14.73 4.66
C GLN A 23 5.71 -13.91 5.67
N HIS A 24 6.00 -14.00 6.96
CA HIS A 24 5.30 -13.23 7.99
C HIS A 24 5.57 -11.73 7.89
N GLN A 25 6.79 -11.32 7.52
CA GLN A 25 7.14 -9.92 7.31
C GLN A 25 6.36 -9.36 6.10
N ARG A 26 6.27 -10.15 5.02
CA ARG A 26 5.45 -9.80 3.85
C ARG A 26 3.98 -9.59 4.24
N LYS A 27 3.39 -10.50 5.03
CA LYS A 27 1.99 -10.36 5.50
C LYS A 27 1.76 -9.12 6.36
N ILE A 28 2.66 -8.83 7.31
CA ILE A 28 2.55 -7.65 8.18
C ILE A 28 2.65 -6.37 7.35
N LEU A 29 3.59 -6.31 6.41
CA LEU A 29 3.77 -5.15 5.54
C LEU A 29 2.53 -4.89 4.68
N VAL A 30 1.97 -5.94 4.07
CA VAL A 30 0.75 -5.84 3.26
C VAL A 30 -0.45 -5.39 4.10
N ALA A 31 -0.61 -5.93 5.30
CA ALA A 31 -1.69 -5.53 6.21
C ALA A 31 -1.57 -4.05 6.61
N ARG A 32 -0.35 -3.58 6.90
CA ARG A 32 -0.09 -2.16 7.20
C ARG A 32 -0.36 -1.25 5.99
N ALA A 33 0.00 -1.70 4.80
CA ALA A 33 -0.25 -0.94 3.57
C ALA A 33 -1.76 -0.81 3.28
N ALA A 34 -2.52 -1.89 3.46
CA ALA A 34 -3.97 -1.87 3.34
C ALA A 34 -4.62 -0.92 4.36
N ALA A 35 -4.23 -1.01 5.63
CA ALA A 35 -4.73 -0.12 6.68
C ALA A 35 -4.41 1.36 6.39
N ALA A 36 -3.22 1.67 5.87
CA ALA A 36 -2.85 3.03 5.52
C ALA A 36 -3.71 3.59 4.38
N ILE A 37 -4.01 2.77 3.37
CA ILE A 37 -4.93 3.15 2.29
C ILE A 37 -6.34 3.40 2.83
N GLU A 38 -6.86 2.51 3.69
CA GLU A 38 -8.17 2.68 4.33
C GLU A 38 -8.24 3.97 5.16
N THR A 39 -7.25 4.23 6.03
CA THR A 39 -7.20 5.46 6.83
C THR A 39 -7.10 6.72 5.96
N GLN A 40 -6.31 6.71 4.89
CA GLN A 40 -6.23 7.86 3.99
C GLN A 40 -7.56 8.11 3.26
N ARG A 41 -8.31 7.06 2.94
CA ARG A 41 -9.64 7.19 2.35
C ARG A 41 -10.64 7.76 3.33
N GLU A 42 -10.67 7.27 4.56
CA GLU A 42 -11.55 7.81 5.60
C GLU A 42 -11.31 9.33 5.77
N LEU A 43 -10.05 9.75 5.75
CA LEU A 43 -9.70 11.17 5.82
C LEU A 43 -10.17 11.98 4.59
N LEU A 44 -10.15 11.40 3.39
CA LEU A 44 -10.62 12.04 2.16
C LEU A 44 -12.16 12.08 2.08
N ASP A 45 -12.83 10.99 2.48
CA ASP A 45 -14.29 10.89 2.54
C ASP A 45 -14.86 11.91 3.55
N MET A 46 -14.19 12.13 4.69
CA MET A 46 -14.57 13.15 5.67
C MET A 46 -14.39 14.59 5.16
N GLY A 47 -13.54 14.80 4.13
CA GLY A 47 -13.21 16.10 3.55
C GLY A 47 -14.01 16.48 2.29
N GLU A 48 -15.15 15.81 2.00
CA GLU A 48 -15.98 15.95 0.78
C GLU A 48 -15.42 15.32 -0.51
N GLY A 49 -14.25 14.66 -0.46
CA GLY A 49 -13.63 14.04 -1.62
C GLY A 49 -13.73 12.52 -1.59
N ALA A 50 -14.82 11.93 -2.08
CA ALA A 50 -14.91 10.48 -2.24
C ALA A 50 -13.91 9.99 -3.31
N VAL A 51 -12.70 9.62 -2.89
CA VAL A 51 -11.66 9.12 -3.80
C VAL A 51 -11.85 7.61 -3.98
N SER A 52 -12.36 7.25 -5.15
CA SER A 52 -12.43 5.84 -5.56
C SER A 52 -11.03 5.30 -5.83
N LEU A 53 -10.68 4.19 -5.18
CA LEU A 53 -9.49 3.43 -5.53
C LEU A 53 -9.67 2.76 -6.89
N PRO A 54 -8.60 2.63 -7.68
CA PRO A 54 -8.59 1.68 -8.78
C PRO A 54 -8.90 0.28 -8.23
N THR A 55 -9.93 -0.38 -8.78
CA THR A 55 -10.37 -1.73 -8.37
C THR A 55 -9.23 -2.76 -8.37
N GLY A 56 -8.22 -2.54 -9.22
CA GLY A 56 -6.99 -3.32 -9.28
C GLY A 56 -6.24 -3.34 -7.94
N ILE A 57 -6.01 -2.18 -7.30
CA ILE A 57 -5.18 -2.08 -6.09
C ILE A 57 -5.81 -2.83 -4.90
N VAL A 58 -7.14 -2.74 -4.75
CA VAL A 58 -7.87 -3.47 -3.70
C VAL A 58 -7.78 -4.98 -3.93
N SER A 59 -7.91 -5.41 -5.19
CA SER A 59 -7.79 -6.81 -5.58
C SER A 59 -6.37 -7.33 -5.38
N ASP A 60 -5.36 -6.53 -5.72
CA ASP A 60 -3.95 -6.87 -5.62
C ASP A 60 -3.49 -6.97 -4.16
N LEU A 61 -3.99 -6.10 -3.27
CA LEU A 61 -3.77 -6.19 -1.82
C LEU A 61 -4.45 -7.43 -1.23
N ALA A 62 -5.69 -7.71 -1.65
CA ALA A 62 -6.41 -8.90 -1.19
C ALA A 62 -5.74 -10.20 -1.67
N MET A 63 -5.19 -10.19 -2.88
CA MET A 63 -4.40 -11.28 -3.46
C MET A 63 -3.08 -11.43 -2.71
N LEU A 64 -2.32 -10.36 -2.51
CA LEU A 64 -1.09 -10.38 -1.69
C LEU A 64 -1.35 -10.91 -0.28
N ARG A 65 -2.47 -10.54 0.35
CA ARG A 65 -2.79 -10.98 1.70
C ARG A 65 -3.13 -12.48 1.78
N ARG A 66 -3.79 -13.02 0.75
CA ARG A 66 -4.16 -14.44 0.66
C ARG A 66 -2.99 -15.32 0.20
N GLU A 67 -2.23 -14.84 -0.77
CA GLU A 67 -1.27 -15.64 -1.54
C GLU A 67 0.17 -15.15 -1.37
N SER A 68 0.48 -14.39 -0.31
CA SER A 68 1.81 -13.79 -0.05
C SER A 68 2.99 -14.77 -0.14
N ALA A 69 2.71 -16.06 0.00
CA ALA A 69 3.69 -17.16 0.04
C ALA A 69 3.90 -17.83 -1.31
N SER A 70 2.88 -17.81 -2.16
CA SER A 70 2.87 -18.44 -3.48
C SER A 70 3.07 -17.43 -4.61
N LEU A 71 2.93 -16.13 -4.31
CA LEU A 71 3.14 -15.04 -5.25
C LEU A 71 4.61 -14.96 -5.68
N PRO A 72 4.90 -14.99 -7.00
CA PRO A 72 6.24 -14.75 -7.51
C PRO A 72 6.79 -13.41 -7.00
N ASP A 73 8.05 -13.40 -6.59
CA ASP A 73 8.70 -12.22 -6.02
C ASP A 73 8.61 -11.00 -6.93
N ALA A 74 8.73 -11.19 -8.25
CA ALA A 74 8.56 -10.11 -9.22
C ALA A 74 7.16 -9.47 -9.18
N LEU A 75 6.11 -10.29 -9.07
CA LEU A 75 4.73 -9.82 -8.98
C LEU A 75 4.45 -9.18 -7.62
N ALA A 76 4.95 -9.78 -6.53
CA ALA A 76 4.84 -9.19 -5.20
C ALA A 76 5.53 -7.82 -5.12
N ALA A 77 6.73 -7.69 -5.70
CA ALA A 77 7.45 -6.43 -5.78
C ALA A 77 6.73 -5.37 -6.63
N GLN A 78 6.09 -5.77 -7.73
CA GLN A 78 5.29 -4.86 -8.55
C GLN A 78 4.09 -4.33 -7.77
N ILE A 79 3.33 -5.22 -7.11
CA ILE A 79 2.16 -4.82 -6.34
C ILE A 79 2.57 -3.90 -5.19
N LEU A 80 3.67 -4.20 -4.46
CA LEU A 80 4.16 -3.32 -3.40
C LEU A 80 4.51 -1.91 -3.90
N ARG A 81 5.11 -1.79 -5.10
CA ARG A 81 5.39 -0.49 -5.73
C ARG A 81 4.11 0.26 -6.08
N GLN A 82 3.13 -0.41 -6.70
CA GLN A 82 1.84 0.19 -7.03
C GLN A 82 1.10 0.70 -5.78
N VAL A 83 1.14 -0.09 -4.71
CA VAL A 83 0.56 0.29 -3.41
C VAL A 83 1.29 1.48 -2.80
N ALA A 84 2.63 1.51 -2.87
CA ALA A 84 3.42 2.65 -2.40
C ALA A 84 3.10 3.94 -3.16
N ASP A 85 2.96 3.85 -4.48
CA ASP A 85 2.61 5.01 -5.32
C ASP A 85 1.19 5.51 -5.00
N GLU A 86 0.23 4.62 -4.74
CA GLU A 86 -1.13 5.02 -4.36
C GLU A 86 -1.17 5.66 -2.97
N ILE A 87 -0.46 5.11 -1.97
CA ILE A 87 -0.34 5.75 -0.65
C ILE A 87 0.26 7.15 -0.76
N ARG A 88 1.26 7.33 -1.64
CA ARG A 88 1.85 8.65 -1.91
C ARG A 88 0.84 9.58 -2.56
N ARG A 89 0.08 9.09 -3.55
CA ARG A 89 -0.97 9.86 -4.24
C ARG A 89 -2.05 10.32 -3.26
N LEU A 90 -2.61 9.41 -2.48
CA LEU A 90 -3.64 9.70 -1.48
C LEU A 90 -3.12 10.66 -0.39
N ALA A 91 -1.89 10.47 0.10
CA ALA A 91 -1.25 11.42 1.01
C ALA A 91 -1.13 12.83 0.41
N GLY A 92 -0.84 12.93 -0.89
CA GLY A 92 -0.81 14.19 -1.62
C GLY A 92 -2.19 14.85 -1.67
N LEU A 93 -3.24 14.07 -1.99
CA LEU A 93 -4.62 14.56 -2.02
C LEU A 93 -5.08 15.04 -0.64
N VAL A 94 -4.79 14.29 0.42
CA VAL A 94 -5.11 14.67 1.81
C VAL A 94 -4.46 16.01 2.17
N LYS A 95 -3.18 16.22 1.83
CA LYS A 95 -2.49 17.49 2.07
C LYS A 95 -3.07 18.70 1.35
N HIS A 96 -3.81 18.49 0.26
CA HIS A 96 -4.44 19.57 -0.51
C HIS A 96 -5.91 19.78 -0.13
N THR A 97 -6.50 18.86 0.63
CA THR A 97 -7.92 18.89 1.03
C THR A 97 -8.11 19.46 2.44
N ILE A 98 -7.10 19.35 3.32
CA ILE A 98 -7.08 19.87 4.70
C ILE A 98 -6.10 21.05 4.78
#